data_AF-A0A3N0CQV0-F1
#
_entry.id   AF-A0A3N0CQV0-F1
#
_cell.length_a   1.000
_cell.length_b   1.000
_cell.length_c   1.000
_cell.angle_alpha   90.00
_cell.angle_beta   90.00
_cell.angle_gamma   90.00
#
_symmetry.space_group_name_H-M   'P 1'
#
loop_
_entity.id
_entity.type
_entity.pdbx_description
1 polymer ?
#
loop_
_entity_poly.entity_id
_entity_poly.type
_entity_poly.pdbx_seq_one_letter_code
_entity_poly.pdbx_strand_id
1 'polypeptide(L)'
;MAEIDAAALHAAEQAAEAADQQGLLFSDDVSPLPDDQGYRGPTACNAAGITYRQLDYWARTGLVEPTVRSATGSGTQRLYGFRDILLLKVIKRLLDAGVSLQQIRTAVAHLRARGTDDLTRVTLMSDGASVYECTTNDEVIDLLQGGQGVFGIAIGGVWREIEGSLSELPSERTAEDLTARNDASDELAARRQARLSG
;
A
#
# COMPACT_ATOMS: atom_id res chain seq x y z
N MET A 1 -45.69 1.07 5.11
CA MET A 1 -45.48 2.49 4.78
C MET A 1 -44.80 3.10 5.99
N ALA A 2 -43.47 3.03 6.03
CA ALA A 2 -42.66 3.53 7.14
C ALA A 2 -41.94 4.78 6.63
N GLU A 3 -42.37 5.94 7.11
CA GLU A 3 -41.66 7.20 6.95
C GLU A 3 -40.33 7.07 7.68
N ILE A 4 -39.24 7.05 6.94
CA ILE A 4 -37.90 7.15 7.50
C ILE A 4 -37.73 8.62 7.88
N ASP A 5 -37.69 8.85 9.19
CA ASP A 5 -37.66 10.17 9.82
C ASP A 5 -36.44 10.98 9.33
N ALA A 6 -36.70 12.04 8.56
CA ALA A 6 -35.68 12.91 7.96
C ALA A 6 -34.73 13.52 9.01
N ALA A 7 -35.17 13.60 10.27
CA ALA A 7 -34.35 14.03 11.39
C ALA A 7 -33.19 13.06 11.71
N ALA A 8 -33.38 11.76 11.49
CA ALA A 8 -32.34 10.76 11.75
C ALA A 8 -31.22 10.79 10.69
N LEU A 9 -31.56 11.13 9.44
CA LEU A 9 -30.59 11.27 8.35
C LEU A 9 -29.72 12.53 8.54
N HIS A 10 -30.33 13.66 8.89
CA HIS A 10 -29.59 14.88 9.21
C HIS A 10 -28.74 14.76 10.48
N ALA A 11 -29.19 14.03 11.50
CA ALA A 11 -28.38 13.78 12.69
C ALA A 11 -27.14 12.92 12.39
N ALA A 12 -27.26 11.98 11.45
CA ALA A 12 -26.12 11.17 10.99
C ALA A 12 -25.14 11.98 10.13
N GLU A 13 -25.64 12.86 9.24
CA GLU A 13 -24.81 13.79 8.47
C GLU A 13 -24.07 14.77 9.39
N GLN A 14 -24.74 15.33 10.39
CA GLN A 14 -24.10 16.23 11.36
C GLN A 14 -23.08 15.53 12.25
N ALA A 15 -23.29 14.25 12.59
CA ALA A 15 -22.31 13.45 13.30
C ALA A 15 -21.08 13.12 12.43
N ALA A 16 -21.28 12.91 11.12
CA ALA A 16 -20.19 12.72 10.16
C ALA A 16 -19.40 14.03 9.94
N GLU A 17 -20.07 15.16 9.78
CA GLU A 17 -19.43 16.49 9.66
C GLU A 17 -18.71 16.90 10.96
N ALA A 18 -19.25 16.56 12.13
CA ALA A 18 -18.58 16.83 13.40
C ALA A 18 -17.36 15.93 13.62
N ALA A 19 -17.38 14.69 13.12
CA ALA A 19 -16.23 13.80 13.11
C ALA A 19 -15.12 14.31 12.17
N ASP A 20 -15.48 14.88 11.01
CA ASP A 20 -14.56 15.58 10.11
C ASP A 20 -13.97 16.84 10.76
N GLN A 21 -14.76 17.60 11.53
CA GLN A 21 -14.30 18.84 12.18
C GLN A 21 -13.41 18.61 13.40
N GLN A 22 -13.56 17.50 14.13
CA GLN A 22 -12.69 17.15 15.26
C GLN A 22 -11.40 16.38 14.84
N GLY A 23 -11.21 16.09 13.56
CA GLY A 23 -10.05 15.38 13.01
C GLY A 23 -8.93 16.24 12.41
N LEU A 24 -9.10 17.57 12.30
CA LEU A 24 -8.22 18.49 11.57
C LEU A 24 -6.83 18.79 12.19
N LEU A 25 -6.35 17.96 13.12
CA LEU A 25 -5.00 18.09 13.71
C LEU A 25 -3.93 17.24 13.02
N PHE A 26 -4.31 16.45 12.02
CA PHE A 26 -3.39 15.87 11.05
C PHE A 26 -3.85 16.32 9.68
N SER A 27 -3.15 17.31 9.12
CA SER A 27 -3.24 17.62 7.70
C SER A 27 -3.13 16.32 6.91
N ASP A 28 -4.06 16.12 5.97
CA ASP A 28 -4.19 15.01 5.01
C ASP A 28 -3.02 14.95 4.01
N ASP A 29 -1.82 15.35 4.45
CA ASP A 29 -0.56 15.18 3.77
C ASP A 29 -0.08 13.78 4.14
N VAL A 30 -0.65 12.79 3.46
CA VAL A 30 -0.06 11.45 3.40
C VAL A 30 1.36 11.67 2.92
N SER A 31 2.32 11.57 3.84
CA SER A 31 3.74 11.81 3.58
C SER A 31 4.10 11.14 2.26
N PRO A 32 4.73 11.84 1.29
CA PRO A 32 5.09 11.23 0.02
C PRO A 32 5.81 9.94 0.32
N LEU A 33 5.35 8.86 -0.33
CA LEU A 33 5.90 7.52 -0.14
C LEU A 33 7.41 7.63 -0.06
N PRO A 34 8.07 7.06 0.97
CA PRO A 34 9.51 6.94 0.95
C PRO A 34 9.87 5.94 -0.14
N ASP A 35 9.93 6.43 -1.38
CA ASP A 35 10.31 5.68 -2.59
C ASP A 35 11.76 5.14 -2.48
N ASP A 36 12.53 5.66 -1.51
CA ASP A 36 13.90 5.26 -1.20
C ASP A 36 14.01 4.10 -0.20
N GLN A 37 12.90 3.67 0.39
CA GLN A 37 12.88 2.71 1.50
C GLN A 37 12.42 1.32 1.06
N GLY A 38 13.29 0.34 1.30
CA GLY A 38 13.09 -1.05 0.94
C GLY A 38 12.94 -1.98 2.15
N TYR A 39 12.02 -2.93 2.04
CA TYR A 39 11.75 -3.93 3.07
C TYR A 39 12.14 -5.33 2.61
N ARG A 40 12.81 -6.08 3.48
CA ARG A 40 13.17 -7.47 3.19
C ARG A 40 11.94 -8.37 3.15
N GLY A 41 12.08 -9.53 2.52
CA GLY A 41 11.03 -10.54 2.41
C GLY A 41 10.33 -10.88 3.74
N PRO A 42 11.03 -11.13 4.86
CA PRO A 42 10.38 -11.38 6.15
C PRO A 42 9.52 -10.20 6.64
N THR A 43 10.01 -8.97 6.53
CA THR A 43 9.27 -7.75 6.90
C THR A 43 8.03 -7.57 6.02
N ALA A 44 8.19 -7.73 4.70
CA ALA A 44 7.08 -7.67 3.76
C ALA A 44 6.02 -8.75 4.02
N CYS A 45 6.43 -9.98 4.32
CA CYS A 45 5.54 -11.08 4.69
C CYS A 45 4.74 -10.77 5.95
N ASN A 46 5.41 -10.23 6.98
CA ASN A 46 4.77 -9.88 8.24
C ASN A 46 3.73 -8.76 8.05
N ALA A 47 4.12 -7.65 7.43
CA ALA A 47 3.23 -6.50 7.20
C ALA A 47 2.03 -6.85 6.31
N ALA A 48 2.24 -7.68 5.27
CA ALA A 48 1.17 -8.13 4.37
C ALA A 48 0.35 -9.31 4.92
N GLY A 49 0.80 -9.97 6.00
CA GLY A 49 0.14 -11.15 6.57
C GLY A 49 0.19 -12.39 5.66
N ILE A 50 1.26 -12.54 4.86
CA ILE A 50 1.45 -13.65 3.91
C ILE A 50 2.62 -14.54 4.31
N THR A 51 2.64 -15.75 3.79
CA THR A 51 3.78 -16.66 3.96
C THR A 51 4.91 -16.33 2.98
N TYR A 52 6.14 -16.71 3.33
CA TYR A 52 7.28 -16.57 2.43
C TYR A 52 7.10 -17.32 1.10
N ARG A 53 6.38 -18.45 1.10
CA ARG A 53 6.07 -19.20 -0.12
C ARG A 53 5.12 -18.44 -1.04
N GLN A 54 4.12 -17.77 -0.48
CA GLN A 54 3.22 -16.92 -1.27
C GLN A 54 4.00 -15.75 -1.89
N LEU A 55 4.85 -15.09 -1.11
CA LEU A 55 5.72 -14.03 -1.60
C LEU A 55 6.61 -14.50 -2.75
N ASP A 56 7.32 -15.62 -2.58
CA ASP A 56 8.22 -16.14 -3.63
C ASP A 56 7.45 -16.60 -4.87
N TYR A 57 6.30 -17.26 -4.70
CA TYR A 57 5.47 -17.67 -5.83
C TYR A 57 4.93 -16.47 -6.62
N TRP A 58 4.46 -15.42 -5.95
CA TRP A 58 3.95 -14.22 -6.60
C TRP A 58 5.05 -13.40 -7.28
N ALA A 59 6.25 -13.34 -6.69
CA ALA A 59 7.41 -12.74 -7.34
C ALA A 59 7.85 -13.52 -8.58
N ARG A 60 7.93 -14.85 -8.49
CA ARG A 60 8.35 -15.70 -9.60
C ARG A 60 7.33 -15.75 -10.76
N THR A 61 6.06 -15.50 -10.47
CA THR A 61 4.97 -15.47 -11.48
C THR A 61 4.65 -14.05 -11.97
N GLY A 62 5.43 -13.05 -11.55
CA GLY A 62 5.25 -11.64 -11.92
C GLY A 62 3.96 -11.02 -11.40
N LEU A 63 3.28 -11.66 -10.44
CA LEU A 63 2.08 -11.07 -9.83
C LEU A 63 2.47 -9.86 -8.98
N VAL A 64 3.51 -9.96 -8.16
CA VAL A 64 4.14 -8.82 -7.45
C VAL A 64 5.64 -9.00 -7.42
N GLU A 65 6.36 -8.10 -8.07
CA GLU A 65 7.82 -8.06 -8.11
C GLU A 65 8.34 -6.97 -7.17
N PRO A 66 9.53 -7.14 -6.58
CA PRO A 66 10.16 -6.09 -5.77
C PRO A 66 10.50 -4.87 -6.63
N THR A 67 9.98 -3.70 -6.27
CA THR A 67 10.22 -2.45 -7.01
C THR A 67 11.48 -1.71 -6.57
N VAL A 68 11.91 -1.85 -5.31
CA VAL A 68 13.10 -1.16 -4.79
C VAL A 68 14.39 -1.87 -5.19
N ARG A 69 14.44 -3.20 -5.07
CA ARG A 69 15.58 -3.98 -5.53
C ARG A 69 15.20 -5.39 -5.92
N SER A 70 15.44 -5.72 -7.18
CA SER A 70 15.43 -7.09 -7.68
C SER A 70 16.70 -7.83 -7.26
N ALA A 71 16.59 -9.13 -7.00
CA ALA A 71 17.76 -9.98 -6.78
C ALA A 71 18.39 -10.34 -8.14
N THR A 72 19.65 -9.95 -8.36
CA THR A 72 20.39 -10.17 -9.62
C THR A 72 21.56 -11.14 -9.49
N GLY A 73 21.75 -11.78 -8.33
CA GLY A 73 22.78 -12.82 -8.14
C GLY A 73 22.78 -13.47 -6.76
N SER A 74 23.76 -14.36 -6.51
CA SER A 74 24.00 -14.94 -5.19
C SER A 74 24.50 -13.85 -4.24
N GLY A 75 23.66 -13.45 -3.27
CA GLY A 75 24.00 -12.46 -2.23
C GLY A 75 23.19 -11.16 -2.29
N THR A 76 22.52 -10.85 -3.40
CA THR A 76 21.62 -9.68 -3.48
C THR A 76 20.24 -10.02 -2.95
N GLN A 77 19.77 -9.27 -1.96
CA GLN A 77 18.44 -9.46 -1.38
C GLN A 77 17.37 -8.66 -2.13
N ARG A 78 16.18 -9.25 -2.27
CA ARG A 78 14.99 -8.55 -2.77
C ARG A 78 14.54 -7.52 -1.74
N LEU A 79 14.34 -6.27 -2.17
CA LEU A 79 13.75 -5.22 -1.36
C LEU A 79 12.42 -4.80 -1.99
N TYR A 80 11.37 -4.90 -1.20
CA TYR A 80 10.01 -4.53 -1.57
C TYR A 80 9.74 -3.10 -1.10
N GLY A 81 9.15 -2.28 -1.95
CA GLY A 81 8.66 -0.96 -1.55
C GLY A 81 7.35 -1.05 -0.78
N PHE A 82 6.93 0.06 -0.19
CA PHE A 82 5.63 0.14 0.50
C PHE A 82 4.48 -0.26 -0.42
N ARG A 83 4.50 0.21 -1.67
CA ARG A 83 3.48 -0.10 -2.68
C ARG A 83 3.41 -1.60 -2.99
N ASP A 84 4.55 -2.29 -3.00
CA ASP A 84 4.57 -3.74 -3.20
C ASP A 84 3.84 -4.43 -2.04
N ILE A 85 4.13 -4.04 -0.80
CA ILE A 85 3.51 -4.59 0.41
C ILE A 85 2.00 -4.33 0.42
N LEU A 86 1.56 -3.14 -0.02
CA LEU A 86 0.14 -2.83 -0.20
C LEU A 86 -0.52 -3.81 -1.18
N LEU A 87 0.07 -4.00 -2.36
CA LEU A 87 -0.45 -4.94 -3.35
C LEU A 87 -0.47 -6.38 -2.81
N LEU A 88 0.59 -6.82 -2.11
CA LEU A 88 0.65 -8.14 -1.47
C LEU A 88 -0.52 -8.35 -0.50
N LYS A 89 -0.82 -7.35 0.34
CA LYS A 89 -1.90 -7.43 1.32
C LYS A 89 -3.29 -7.40 0.68
N VAL A 90 -3.47 -6.60 -0.38
CA VAL A 90 -4.71 -6.55 -1.15
C VAL A 90 -4.96 -7.88 -1.87
N ILE A 91 -3.94 -8.45 -2.53
CA ILE A 91 -4.01 -9.76 -3.17
C ILE A 91 -4.41 -10.84 -2.16
N LYS A 92 -3.79 -10.83 -0.98
CA LYS A 92 -4.15 -11.74 0.11
C LYS A 92 -5.64 -11.61 0.47
N ARG A 93 -6.13 -10.39 0.73
CA ARG A 93 -7.54 -10.17 1.10
C ARG A 93 -8.52 -10.60 0.01
N LEU A 94 -8.18 -10.38 -1.26
CA LEU A 94 -8.99 -10.85 -2.39
C LEU A 94 -9.01 -12.39 -2.46
N LEU A 95 -7.87 -13.05 -2.27
CA LEU A 95 -7.81 -14.52 -2.22
C LEU A 95 -8.58 -15.08 -1.03
N ASP A 96 -8.45 -14.47 0.15
CA ASP A 96 -9.16 -14.88 1.36
C ASP A 96 -10.69 -14.70 1.20
N ALA A 97 -11.13 -13.74 0.37
CA ALA A 97 -12.52 -13.55 -0.02
C ALA A 97 -13.00 -14.49 -1.15
N GLY A 98 -12.14 -15.38 -1.65
CA GLY A 98 -12.49 -16.38 -2.68
C GLY A 98 -12.40 -15.89 -4.12
N VAL A 99 -11.82 -14.71 -4.37
CA VAL A 99 -11.61 -14.18 -5.72
C VAL A 99 -10.55 -15.01 -6.45
N SER A 100 -10.79 -15.33 -7.71
CA SER A 100 -9.85 -16.13 -8.50
C SER A 100 -8.57 -15.36 -8.81
N LEU A 101 -7.45 -16.08 -8.93
CA LEU A 101 -6.15 -15.48 -9.27
C LEU A 101 -6.16 -14.71 -10.59
N GLN A 102 -7.01 -15.12 -11.54
CA GLN A 102 -7.15 -14.44 -12.84
C GLN A 102 -7.77 -13.05 -12.68
N GLN A 103 -8.88 -12.92 -11.94
CA GLN A 103 -9.51 -11.62 -11.66
C GLN A 103 -8.58 -10.72 -10.86
N ILE A 104 -7.88 -11.29 -9.87
CA ILE A 104 -6.89 -10.57 -9.06
C ILE A 104 -5.80 -9.97 -9.95
N ARG A 105 -5.28 -10.72 -10.92
CA ARG A 105 -4.25 -10.23 -11.84
C ARG A 105 -4.74 -9.01 -12.63
N THR A 106 -5.97 -9.04 -13.11
CA THR A 106 -6.60 -7.91 -13.81
C THR A 106 -6.74 -6.70 -12.88
N ALA A 107 -7.31 -6.88 -11.69
CA ALA A 107 -7.51 -5.80 -10.72
C ALA A 107 -6.19 -5.14 -10.30
N VAL A 108 -5.16 -5.95 -10.01
CA VAL A 108 -3.82 -5.45 -9.63
C VAL A 108 -3.18 -4.65 -10.77
N ALA A 109 -3.37 -5.07 -12.03
CA ALA A 109 -2.86 -4.31 -13.17
C ALA A 109 -3.51 -2.93 -13.26
N HIS A 110 -4.82 -2.81 -12.99
CA HIS A 110 -5.52 -1.53 -12.95
C HIS A 110 -5.02 -0.63 -11.81
N LEU A 111 -4.85 -1.18 -10.59
CA LEU A 111 -4.29 -0.43 -9.45
C LEU A 111 -2.87 0.08 -9.70
N ARG A 112 -2.06 -0.69 -10.46
CA ARG A 112 -0.69 -0.28 -10.82
C ARG A 112 -0.64 0.91 -11.75
N ALA A 113 -1.62 1.05 -12.64
CA ALA A 113 -1.68 2.13 -13.61
C ALA A 113 -2.00 3.50 -12.96
N ARG A 114 -2.55 3.51 -11.74
CA ARG A 114 -2.84 4.74 -10.99
C ARG A 114 -1.63 5.26 -10.20
N GLY A 115 -1.59 6.58 -10.02
CA GLY A 115 -0.62 7.27 -9.15
C GLY A 115 -0.96 7.10 -7.66
N THR A 116 0.01 7.33 -6.80
CA THR A 116 -0.01 6.95 -5.37
C THR A 116 -1.00 7.75 -4.52
N ASP A 117 -1.21 9.03 -4.82
CA ASP A 117 -2.10 9.90 -4.05
C ASP A 117 -3.59 9.58 -4.25
N ASP A 118 -3.93 8.89 -5.36
CA ASP A 118 -5.30 8.51 -5.67
C ASP A 118 -5.68 7.14 -5.08
N LEU A 119 -4.71 6.30 -4.73
CA LEU A 119 -4.98 4.93 -4.27
C LEU A 119 -5.73 4.88 -2.93
N THR A 120 -5.55 5.85 -2.04
CA THR A 120 -6.15 5.82 -0.69
C THR A 120 -7.67 6.01 -0.71
N ARG A 121 -8.20 6.64 -1.77
CA ARG A 121 -9.64 6.89 -1.98
C ARG A 121 -10.35 5.74 -2.70
N VAL A 122 -9.59 4.78 -3.21
CA VAL A 122 -10.12 3.63 -3.93
C VAL A 122 -10.69 2.58 -2.96
N THR A 123 -11.86 2.06 -3.30
CA THR A 123 -12.43 0.85 -2.73
C THR A 123 -12.57 -0.21 -3.81
N LEU A 124 -11.92 -1.36 -3.62
CA LEU A 124 -12.12 -2.51 -4.50
C LEU A 124 -13.36 -3.26 -4.05
N MET A 125 -14.28 -3.51 -4.98
CA MET A 125 -15.51 -4.24 -4.73
C MET A 125 -15.51 -5.53 -5.53
N SER A 126 -15.88 -6.65 -4.92
CA SER A 126 -15.89 -7.95 -5.59
C SER A 126 -17.16 -8.74 -5.30
N ASP A 127 -17.80 -9.25 -6.35
CA ASP A 127 -18.91 -10.23 -6.29
C ASP A 127 -18.40 -11.69 -6.36
N GLY A 128 -17.08 -11.88 -6.44
CA GLY A 128 -16.41 -13.18 -6.61
C GLY A 128 -16.24 -13.61 -8.08
N ALA A 129 -17.00 -13.01 -9.00
CA ALA A 129 -16.90 -13.19 -10.45
C ALA A 129 -16.15 -12.05 -11.16
N SER A 130 -16.12 -10.87 -10.54
CA SER A 130 -15.49 -9.65 -11.06
C SER A 130 -14.98 -8.80 -9.90
N VAL A 131 -13.98 -7.96 -10.18
CA VAL A 131 -13.47 -6.95 -9.25
C VAL A 131 -13.65 -5.59 -9.90
N TYR A 132 -14.31 -4.70 -9.18
CA TYR A 132 -14.60 -3.34 -9.59
C TYR A 132 -13.81 -2.37 -8.72
N GLU A 133 -13.45 -1.24 -9.30
CA GLU A 133 -12.80 -0.16 -8.61
C GLU A 133 -13.81 0.97 -8.43
N CYS A 134 -14.11 1.32 -7.19
CA CYS A 134 -15.00 2.43 -6.87
C CYS A 134 -14.18 3.55 -6.21
N THR A 135 -14.39 4.77 -6.68
CA THR A 135 -13.77 5.99 -6.12
C THR A 135 -14.81 6.89 -5.46
N THR A 136 -16.09 6.60 -5.68
CA THR A 136 -17.22 7.35 -5.12
C THR A 136 -18.22 6.40 -4.44
N ASN A 137 -19.02 6.95 -3.53
CA ASN A 137 -20.06 6.18 -2.84
C ASN A 137 -21.20 5.75 -3.79
N ASP A 138 -21.51 6.56 -4.80
CA ASP A 138 -22.57 6.25 -5.77
C ASP A 138 -22.23 4.99 -6.58
N GLU A 139 -20.98 4.85 -7.03
CA GLU A 139 -20.50 3.64 -7.72
C GLU A 139 -20.64 2.38 -6.85
N VAL A 140 -20.42 2.51 -5.54
CA VAL A 140 -20.60 1.41 -4.58
C VAL A 140 -22.08 1.04 -4.44
N ILE A 141 -22.96 2.05 -4.33
CA ILE A 141 -24.40 1.87 -4.21
C ILE A 141 -24.97 1.21 -5.45
N ASP A 142 -24.58 1.66 -6.64
CA ASP A 142 -25.03 1.10 -7.92
C ASP A 142 -24.70 -0.39 -8.05
N LEU A 143 -23.52 -0.80 -7.58
CA LEU A 143 -23.12 -2.21 -7.58
C LEU A 143 -23.98 -3.07 -6.62
N LEU A 144 -24.35 -2.50 -5.47
CA LEU A 144 -25.19 -3.14 -4.46
C LEU A 144 -26.66 -3.27 -4.85
N GLN A 145 -27.18 -2.34 -5.66
CA GLN A 145 -28.58 -2.33 -6.10
C GLN A 145 -28.97 -3.60 -6.89
N GLY A 146 -28.00 -4.30 -7.47
CA GLY A 146 -28.22 -5.58 -8.15
C GLY A 146 -28.65 -6.75 -7.25
N GLY A 147 -28.71 -6.58 -5.92
CA GLY A 147 -29.14 -7.62 -4.97
C GLY A 147 -28.12 -8.75 -4.76
N GLN A 148 -26.93 -8.60 -5.32
CA GLN A 148 -25.80 -9.51 -5.18
C GLN A 148 -24.96 -9.15 -3.94
N GLY A 149 -24.43 -10.16 -3.25
CA GLY A 149 -23.49 -9.95 -2.15
C GLY A 149 -22.13 -9.55 -2.69
N VAL A 150 -21.59 -8.43 -2.19
CA VAL A 150 -20.28 -7.91 -2.59
C VAL A 150 -19.39 -7.73 -1.38
N PHE A 151 -18.10 -7.98 -1.57
CA PHE A 151 -17.06 -7.73 -0.59
C PHE A 151 -16.24 -6.50 -0.99
N GLY A 152 -16.11 -5.55 -0.07
CA GLY A 152 -15.37 -4.31 -0.26
C GLY A 152 -14.02 -4.30 0.47
N ILE A 153 -12.96 -3.85 -0.19
CA ILE A 153 -11.65 -3.56 0.39
C ILE A 153 -11.34 -2.09 0.15
N ALA A 154 -11.51 -1.27 1.19
CA ALA A 154 -11.07 0.12 1.17
C ALA A 154 -9.53 0.18 1.25
N ILE A 155 -8.88 0.66 0.19
CA ILE A 155 -7.43 0.66 0.07
C ILE A 155 -6.77 1.59 1.10
N GLY A 156 -7.38 2.76 1.37
CA GLY A 156 -6.89 3.67 2.42
C GLY A 156 -6.87 3.05 3.83
N GLY A 157 -7.76 2.10 4.12
CA GLY A 157 -7.71 1.35 5.38
C GLY A 157 -6.54 0.37 5.44
N VAL A 158 -6.29 -0.35 4.34
CA VAL A 158 -5.15 -1.27 4.21
C VAL A 158 -3.83 -0.51 4.27
N TRP A 159 -3.77 0.68 3.68
CA TRP A 159 -2.62 1.59 3.73
C TRP A 159 -2.22 1.89 5.17
N ARG A 160 -3.15 2.44 5.97
CA ARG A 160 -2.91 2.80 7.37
C ARG A 160 -2.49 1.60 8.22
N GLU A 161 -3.05 0.42 7.94
CA GLU A 161 -2.66 -0.81 8.63
C GLU A 161 -1.20 -1.20 8.35
N ILE A 162 -0.76 -1.05 7.10
CA ILE A 162 0.62 -1.34 6.70
C ILE A 162 1.57 -0.29 7.28
N GLU A 163 1.21 0.99 7.21
CA GLU A 163 2.00 2.07 7.80
C GLU A 163 2.24 1.84 9.30
N GLY A 164 1.18 1.50 10.04
CA GLY A 164 1.30 1.09 11.45
C GLY A 164 2.24 -0.11 11.63
N SER A 165 2.06 -1.17 10.83
CA SER A 165 2.89 -2.37 10.91
C SER A 165 4.38 -2.09 10.61
N LEU A 166 4.67 -1.21 9.66
CA LEU A 166 6.04 -0.90 9.23
C LEU A 166 6.71 0.13 10.13
N SER A 167 5.94 1.00 10.81
CA SER A 167 6.48 1.98 11.76
C SER A 167 7.27 1.34 12.91
N GLU A 168 6.95 0.08 13.25
CA GLU A 168 7.59 -0.68 14.32
C GLU A 168 8.73 -1.59 13.82
N LEU A 169 8.98 -1.67 12.50
CA LEU A 169 9.85 -2.67 11.89
C LEU A 169 11.10 -2.06 11.25
N PRO A 170 12.25 -2.79 11.24
CA PRO A 170 13.46 -2.32 10.58
C PRO A 170 13.25 -2.17 9.07
N SER A 171 13.63 -1.00 8.53
CA SER A 171 13.65 -0.71 7.10
C SER A 171 15.08 -0.49 6.58
N GLU A 172 15.31 -0.81 5.32
CA GLU A 172 16.60 -0.58 4.67
C GLU A 172 16.51 0.55 3.66
N ARG A 173 17.40 1.54 3.80
CA ARG A 173 17.59 2.57 2.79
C ARG A 173 18.36 2.00 1.60
N THR A 174 18.02 2.46 0.40
CA THR A 174 18.60 1.97 -0.85
C THR A 174 20.13 2.15 -0.88
N ALA A 175 20.84 1.29 -1.63
CA ALA A 175 22.30 1.26 -1.68
C ALA A 175 22.91 2.52 -2.30
N GLU A 176 22.17 3.25 -3.12
CA GLU A 176 22.58 4.54 -3.71
C GLU A 176 22.91 5.59 -2.63
N ASP A 177 22.18 5.54 -1.51
CA ASP A 177 22.39 6.39 -0.34
C ASP A 177 23.60 5.96 0.49
N LEU A 178 23.90 4.66 0.52
CA LEU A 178 25.11 4.12 1.17
C LEU A 178 26.37 4.42 0.35
N THR A 179 26.30 4.34 -0.98
CA THR A 179 27.40 4.76 -1.87
C THR A 179 27.62 6.27 -1.80
N ALA A 180 26.57 7.09 -1.85
CA ALA A 180 26.69 8.54 -1.70
C ALA A 180 27.28 8.96 -0.34
N ARG A 181 26.91 8.27 0.76
CA ARG A 181 27.52 8.50 2.08
C ARG A 181 28.97 8.04 2.16
N ASN A 182 29.31 6.91 1.53
CA ASN A 182 30.69 6.43 1.49
C ASN A 182 31.58 7.37 0.67
N ASP A 183 31.12 7.81 -0.49
CA ASP A 183 31.83 8.75 -1.37
C ASP A 183 32.03 10.11 -0.67
N ALA A 184 31.00 10.63 0.01
CA ALA A 184 31.12 11.85 0.80
C ALA A 184 32.06 11.69 2.01
N SER A 185 32.10 10.51 2.64
CA SER A 185 33.01 10.22 3.75
C SER A 185 34.46 10.13 3.28
N ASP A 186 34.71 9.56 2.10
CA ASP A 186 36.04 9.45 1.51
C ASP A 186 36.57 10.82 1.05
N GLU A 187 35.71 11.66 0.47
CA GLU A 187 36.05 13.04 0.11
C GLU A 187 36.38 13.90 1.36
N LEU A 188 35.64 13.73 2.46
CA LEU A 188 35.92 14.44 3.72
C LEU A 188 37.24 13.99 4.36
N ALA A 189 37.56 12.70 4.27
CA ALA A 189 38.82 12.13 4.74
C ALA A 189 40.01 12.68 3.95
N ALA A 190 39.90 12.74 2.62
CA ALA A 190 40.91 13.34 1.75
C ALA A 190 41.14 14.83 2.06
N ARG A 191 40.07 15.61 2.30
CA ARG A 191 40.17 17.02 2.70
C ARG A 191 40.83 17.22 4.06
N ARG A 192 40.67 16.28 5.01
CA ARG A 192 41.35 16.34 6.33
C ARG A 192 42.85 16.05 6.21
N GLN A 193 43.24 15.06 5.40
CA GLN A 193 44.65 14.74 5.15
C GLN A 193 45.39 15.89 4.48
N ALA A 194 44.75 16.59 3.54
CA ALA A 194 45.33 17.75 2.87
C ALA A 194 45.59 18.95 3.81
N ARG A 195 44.81 19.10 4.91
CA ARG A 195 45.00 20.17 5.90
C ARG A 195 46.05 19.86 6.98
N LEU A 196 46.38 18.59 7.19
CA LEU A 196 47.38 18.14 8.17
C LEU A 196 48.80 18.06 7.59
N SER A 197 48.95 18.23 6.27
CA SER A 197 50.21 18.05 5.54
C SER A 197 50.90 19.38 5.16
N GLY A 198 50.50 20.50 5.77
CA GLY A 198 51.12 21.83 5.59
C GLY A 198 51.44 22.46 6.93
#